data_AF-A0A6P1TSV5-F1
#
_entry.id   AF-A0A6P1TSV5-F1
#
_cell.length_a   1.000
_cell.length_b   1.000
_cell.length_c   1.000
_cell.angle_alpha   90.00
_cell.angle_beta   90.00
_cell.angle_gamma   90.00
#
_symmetry.space_group_name_H-M   'P 1'
#
loop_
_entity.id
_entity.type
_entity.pdbx_description
1 polymer ?
#
loop_
_entity_poly.entity_id
_entity_poly.type
_entity_poly.pdbx_seq_one_letter_code
_entity_poly.pdbx_strand_id
1 'polypeptide(L)' 'MNAKIIQFFKNIIERKGIKYTFVAERSGIEYQRLMRIFHQNATISGSELICLSKVLEVEQSALMNLLDAAA' A
#
# COMPACT_ATOMS: atom_id res chain seq x y z
N MET A 1 5.04 7.08 -10.52
CA MET A 1 5.57 6.45 -9.28
C MET A 1 4.46 6.08 -8.29
N ASN A 2 3.70 7.03 -7.75
CA ASN A 2 2.64 6.76 -6.76
C ASN A 2 1.57 5.74 -7.24
N ALA A 3 1.10 5.83 -8.48
CA ALA A 3 0.15 4.88 -9.05
C ALA A 3 0.70 3.43 -9.11
N LYS A 4 1.98 3.23 -9.45
CA LYS A 4 2.63 1.90 -9.47
C LYS A 4 2.68 1.30 -8.06
N ILE A 5 3.02 2.12 -7.06
CA ILE A 5 3.08 1.71 -5.65
C ILE A 5 1.69 1.32 -5.13
N ILE A 6 0.68 2.14 -5.39
CA ILE A 6 -0.71 1.85 -5.00
C ILE A 6 -1.18 0.55 -5.64
N GLN A 7 -0.92 0.37 -6.94
CA GLN A 7 -1.28 -0.86 -7.65
C GLN A 7 -0.56 -2.09 -7.08
N PHE A 8 0.72 -1.96 -6.73
CA PHE A 8 1.48 -3.02 -6.10
C PHE A 8 0.87 -3.46 -4.76
N PHE A 9 0.58 -2.51 -3.87
CA PHE A 9 -0.08 -2.83 -2.59
C PHE A 9 -1.47 -3.43 -2.80
N LYS A 10 -2.26 -2.89 -3.73
CA LYS A 10 -3.57 -3.42 -4.08
C LYS A 10 -3.49 -4.88 -4.53
N ASN A 11 -2.54 -5.21 -5.40
CA ASN A 11 -2.32 -6.58 -5.85
C ASN A 11 -1.96 -7.52 -4.68
N ILE A 12 -1.19 -7.05 -3.70
CA ILE A 12 -0.85 -7.86 -2.52
C ILE A 12 -2.08 -8.11 -1.66
N ILE A 13 -2.89 -7.07 -1.40
CA ILE A 13 -4.12 -7.16 -0.63
C ILE A 13 -5.08 -8.17 -1.28
N GLU A 14 -5.26 -8.08 -2.59
CA GLU A 14 -6.11 -8.98 -3.37
C GLU A 14 -5.57 -10.42 -3.36
N ARG A 15 -4.27 -10.61 -3.60
CA ARG A 15 -3.64 -11.96 -3.59
C ARG A 15 -3.68 -12.63 -2.23
N LYS A 16 -3.48 -11.87 -1.14
CA LYS A 16 -3.54 -12.39 0.23
C LYS A 16 -4.99 -12.50 0.75
N GLY A 17 -6.00 -12.01 0.01
CA GLY A 17 -7.40 -11.99 0.46
C GLY A 17 -7.64 -11.13 1.70
N ILE A 18 -6.82 -10.10 1.92
CA ILE A 18 -6.87 -9.27 3.12
C ILE A 18 -7.99 -8.23 2.98
N LYS A 19 -8.77 -8.04 4.04
CA LYS A 19 -9.79 -6.99 4.09
C LYS A 19 -9.15 -5.64 4.44
N TYR A 20 -9.63 -4.55 3.83
CA TYR A 20 -9.18 -3.20 4.18
C TYR A 20 -9.46 -2.82 5.64
N THR A 21 -10.46 -3.43 6.29
CA THR A 21 -10.69 -3.24 7.74
C THR A 21 -9.53 -3.78 8.57
N PHE A 22 -8.97 -4.93 8.19
CA PHE A 22 -7.77 -5.49 8.84
C PHE A 22 -6.56 -4.59 8.61
N VAL A 23 -6.38 -4.09 7.38
CA VAL A 23 -5.28 -3.15 7.09
C VAL A 23 -5.41 -1.90 7.94
N ALA A 24 -6.61 -1.35 8.08
CA ALA A 24 -6.86 -0.15 8.90
C ALA A 24 -6.48 -0.38 10.37
N GLU A 25 -6.97 -1.47 10.96
CA GLU A 25 -6.71 -1.83 12.35
C GLU A 25 -5.22 -2.04 12.63
N ARG A 26 -4.49 -2.69 11.72
CA ARG A 26 -3.08 -3.04 11.92
C ARG A 26 -2.11 -1.93 11.55
N SER A 27 -2.49 -1.03 10.65
CA SER A 27 -1.65 0.09 10.19
C SER A 27 -1.87 1.36 10.98
N GLY A 28 -3.01 1.49 11.67
CA GLY A 28 -3.47 2.76 12.25
C GLY A 28 -3.96 3.77 11.20
N ILE A 29 -4.02 3.40 9.92
CA ILE A 29 -4.57 4.25 8.85
C ILE A 29 -6.09 4.09 8.86
N GLU A 30 -6.81 5.20 8.90
CA GLU A 30 -8.27 5.17 8.87
C GLU A 30 -8.81 4.44 7.62
N TYR A 31 -9.87 3.67 7.78
CA TYR A 31 -10.50 2.93 6.69
C TYR A 31 -10.87 3.85 5.51
N GLN A 32 -11.44 5.03 5.79
CA GLN A 32 -11.80 6.02 4.78
C GLN A 32 -10.57 6.54 4.03
N ARG A 33 -9.43 6.65 4.71
CA ARG A 33 -8.16 7.04 4.08
C ARG A 33 -7.66 5.96 3.14
N LEU A 34 -7.75 4.68 3.52
CA LEU A 34 -7.45 3.56 2.62
C LEU A 34 -8.36 3.57 1.39
N MET A 35 -9.66 3.85 1.55
CA MET A 35 -10.58 3.96 0.41
C MET A 35 -10.17 5.05 -0.57
N ARG A 36 -9.75 6.21 -0.07
CA ARG A 36 -9.23 7.30 -0.92
C ARG A 36 -7.98 6.87 -1.69
N ILE A 37 -7.06 6.18 -1.03
CA ILE A 37 -5.80 5.71 -1.63
C ILE A 37 -6.06 4.67 -2.73
N PHE A 38 -6.81 3.60 -2.42
CA PHE A 38 -6.92 2.44 -3.32
C PHE A 38 -8.05 2.53 -4.36
N HIS A 39 -9.01 3.44 -4.16
CA HIS A 39 -10.19 3.56 -5.03
C HIS A 39 -10.43 4.96 -5.60
N GLN A 40 -9.78 6.00 -5.09
CA GLN A 40 -10.02 7.40 -5.51
C GLN A 40 -8.75 8.12 -5.94
N ASN A 41 -7.69 7.37 -6.32
CA ASN A 41 -6.42 7.91 -6.82
C ASN A 41 -5.72 8.89 -5.87
N ALA A 42 -5.98 8.82 -4.56
CA ALA A 42 -5.29 9.67 -3.61
C ALA A 42 -3.81 9.30 -3.49
N THR A 43 -2.97 10.29 -3.24
CA THR A 43 -1.54 10.08 -2.98
C THR A 43 -1.32 9.40 -1.64
N ILE A 44 -0.39 8.43 -1.63
CA ILE A 44 0.16 7.84 -0.41
C ILE A 44 1.23 8.78 0.14
N SER A 45 1.16 9.07 1.44
CA SER A 45 2.25 9.74 2.15
C SER A 45 3.39 8.77 2.50
N GLY A 46 4.57 9.29 2.83
CA GLY A 46 5.71 8.46 3.23
C GLY A 46 5.45 7.61 4.47
N SER A 47 4.74 8.16 5.46
CA SER A 47 4.36 7.41 6.67
C SER A 47 3.33 6.31 6.37
N GLU A 48 2.34 6.59 5.51
CA GLU A 48 1.35 5.60 5.06
C GLU A 48 2.03 4.46 4.31
N LEU A 49 3.00 4.78 3.46
CA LEU A 49 3.79 3.79 2.74
C LEU A 49 4.50 2.84 3.72
N ILE A 50 5.20 3.39 4.72
CA ILE A 50 5.92 2.60 5.73
C ILE A 50 4.96 1.70 6.52
N CYS A 51 3.81 2.22 6.94
CA CYS A 51 2.82 1.44 7.69
C CYS A 51 2.23 0.31 6.83
N LEU A 52 1.87 0.60 5.57
CA LEU A 52 1.35 -0.41 4.64
C LEU A 52 2.39 -1.48 4.33
N SER A 53 3.65 -1.10 4.12
CA SER A 53 4.75 -2.05 3.92
C SER A 53 4.91 -3.01 5.10
N LYS A 54 4.82 -2.51 6.34
CA LYS A 54 4.89 -3.34 7.54
C LYS A 54 3.71 -4.30 7.64
N VAL A 55 2.48 -3.80 7.49
CA VAL A 55 1.26 -4.62 7.65
C VAL A 55 1.13 -5.68 6.57
N LEU A 56 1.55 -5.37 5.36
CA LEU A 56 1.47 -6.29 4.22
C LEU A 56 2.72 -7.17 4.08
N GLU A 57 3.69 -7.04 5.01
CA GLU A 57 4.95 -7.78 5.03
C GLU A 57 5.70 -7.64 3.70
N VAL A 58 5.75 -6.41 3.19
CA VAL A 58 6.47 -6.08 1.96
C VAL A 58 7.94 -5.89 2.31
N GLU A 59 8.79 -6.73 1.71
CA GLU A 59 10.24 -6.57 1.81
C GLU A 59 10.70 -5.27 1.14
N GLN A 60 11.74 -4.66 1.73
CA GLN A 60 12.35 -3.43 1.19
C GLN A 60 12.89 -3.63 -0.24
N SER A 61 13.39 -4.83 -0.54
CA SER A 61 13.84 -5.25 -1.87
C SER A 61 12.74 -5.10 -2.93
N ALA A 62 11.51 -5.50 -2.60
CA ALA A 62 10.37 -5.43 -3.51
C ALA A 62 9.97 -3.97 -3.82
N LEU A 63 10.13 -3.06 -2.84
CA LEU A 63 9.91 -1.63 -3.05
C LEU A 63 11.01 -1.00 -3.90
N MET A 64 12.28 -1.36 -3.68
CA MET A 64 13.40 -0.85 -4.48
C MET A 64 13.28 -1.29 -5.95
N ASN A 65 12.92 -2.55 -6.20
CA ASN A 65 12.69 -3.05 -7.56
C ASN A 65 11.60 -2.26 -8.30
N LEU A 66 10.58 -1.75 -7.60
CA LEU A 66 9.54 -0.89 -8.20
C LEU A 66 10.04 0.50 -8.56
N LEU A 67 11.04 1.01 -7.82
CA LEU A 67 11.68 2.29 -8.07
C LEU A 67 12.65 2.18 -9.25
N ASP A 68 13.44 1.10 -9.29
CA ASP A 68 14.41 0.85 -10.36
C ASP A 68 13.71 0.56 -11.70
N ALA A 69 12.58 -0.15 -11.70
CA ALA A 69 11.76 -0.37 -12.89
C ALA A 69 10.94 0.88 -13.33
N ALA A 70 11.14 2.01 -12.67
CA ALA A 70 10.53 3.30 -13.04
C ALA A 70 11.57 4.34 -13.51
N ALA A 71 12.86 4.02 -13.45
CA ALA A 71 13.96 4.76 -14.08
C ALA A 71 14.16 4.29 -15.53
#